data_AF-A0A7C6WAG0-F1
#
_entry.id   AF-A0A7C6WAG0-F1
#
_cell.length_a   1.000
_cell.length_b   1.000
_cell.length_c   1.000
_cell.angle_alpha   90.00
_cell.angle_beta   90.00
_cell.angle_gamma   90.00
#
_symmetry.space_group_name_H-M   'P 1'
#
loop_
_entity.id
_entity.type
_entity.pdbx_description
1 polymer ?
#
loop_
_entity_poly.entity_id
_entity_poly.type
_entity_poly.pdbx_seq_one_letter_code
_entity_poly.pdbx_strand_id
1 'polypeptide(L)' 'MITNLFLQGPRGIGKSSLLRSVLGEIRDNVGGYFVQRLFRQGEHVGFRMVDVESGEPYCLNNEIGLRSLEDLN' A
#
# COMPACT_ATOMS: atom_id res chain seq x y z
N MET A 1 4.64 -26.18 4.35
CA MET A 1 4.62 -26.03 2.89
C MET A 1 4.19 -24.61 2.59
N ILE A 2 4.89 -23.88 1.72
CA ILE A 2 4.54 -22.50 1.38
C ILE A 2 3.64 -22.53 0.14
N THR A 3 2.49 -21.86 0.21
CA THR A 3 1.58 -21.69 -0.93
C THR A 3 1.64 -20.24 -1.40
N ASN A 4 2.04 -20.02 -2.65
CA ASN A 4 2.12 -18.69 -3.24
C ASN A 4 0.86 -18.41 -4.07
N LEU A 5 0.11 -17.36 -3.72
CA LEU A 5 -1.06 -16.91 -4.46
C LEU A 5 -0.71 -15.70 -5.34
N PHE A 6 -1.04 -15.77 -6.62
CA PHE A 6 -0.86 -14.65 -7.56
C PHE A 6 -2.21 -14.19 -8.11
N LEU A 7 -2.59 -12.95 -7.83
CA LEU A 7 -3.82 -12.35 -8.35
C LEU A 7 -3.54 -11.58 -9.64
N GLN A 8 -4.18 -11.96 -10.74
CA GLN A 8 -3.96 -11.37 -12.07
C GLN A 8 -5.19 -10.65 -12.60
N GLY A 9 -4.98 -9.77 -13.57
CA GLY A 9 -6.04 -9.00 -14.24
C GLY A 9 -5.59 -7.60 -14.64
N PRO A 10 -6.40 -6.87 -15.43
CA PRO A 10 -6.07 -5.52 -15.91
C PRO A 10 -5.65 -4.54 -14.80
N ARG A 11 -4.85 -3.54 -15.15
CA ARG A 11 -4.53 -2.43 -14.23
C ARG A 11 -5.83 -1.70 -13.86
N GLY A 12 -6.02 -1.40 -12.58
CA GLY A 12 -7.20 -0.67 -12.10
C GLY A 12 -8.44 -1.53 -11.81
N ILE A 13 -8.44 -2.84 -12.07
CA ILE A 13 -9.60 -3.72 -11.81
C ILE A 13 -9.91 -3.95 -10.32
N GLY A 14 -9.12 -3.39 -9.40
CA GLY A 14 -9.36 -3.51 -7.96
C GLY A 14 -8.63 -4.65 -7.24
N LYS A 15 -7.59 -5.27 -7.85
CA LYS A 15 -6.79 -6.35 -7.23
C LYS A 15 -6.27 -5.99 -5.83
N SER A 16 -5.61 -4.85 -5.70
CA SER A 16 -5.06 -4.38 -4.42
C SER A 16 -6.15 -4.03 -3.42
N SER A 17 -7.27 -3.47 -3.89
CA SER A 17 -8.43 -3.17 -3.05
C SER A 17 -9.07 -4.44 -2.50
N LEU A 18 -9.21 -5.50 -3.32
CA LEU A 18 -9.70 -6.81 -2.88
C LEU A 18 -8.78 -7.42 -1.83
N LEU A 19 -7.47 -7.45 -2.08
CA LEU A 19 -6.50 -7.95 -1.11
C LEU A 19 -6.58 -7.16 0.20
N ARG A 20 -6.65 -5.82 0.16
CA ARG A 20 -6.81 -5.01 1.37
C ARG A 20 -8.08 -5.35 2.16
N SER A 21 -9.20 -5.54 1.46
CA SER A 21 -10.48 -5.91 2.07
C SER A 21 -10.35 -7.22 2.84
N VAL A 22 -9.86 -8.27 2.17
CA VAL A 22 -9.72 -9.60 2.76
C VAL A 22 -8.72 -9.60 3.91
N LEU A 23 -7.53 -9.00 3.73
CA LEU A 23 -6.52 -8.94 4.79
C LEU A 23 -6.98 -8.09 5.98
N GLY A 24 -7.80 -7.06 5.73
CA GLY A 24 -8.39 -6.22 6.78
C GLY A 24 -9.35 -6.96 7.71
N GLU A 25 -9.94 -8.07 7.27
CA GLU A 25 -10.81 -8.93 8.08
C GLU A 25 -10.01 -9.94 8.94
N ILE A 26 -8.73 -10.18 8.61
CA ILE A 26 -7.88 -11.23 9.21
C ILE A 26 -6.71 -10.59 10.00
N ARG A 27 -6.85 -9.32 10.41
CA ARG A 27 -5.78 -8.42 10.90
C ARG A 27 -4.82 -9.01 11.94
N ASP A 28 -5.29 -9.90 12.82
CA ASP A 28 -4.49 -10.36 13.95
C ASP A 28 -3.37 -11.35 13.59
N ASN A 29 -3.25 -11.78 12.32
CA ASN A 29 -2.29 -12.80 11.89
C ASN A 29 -1.56 -12.48 10.57
N VAL A 30 -1.65 -11.25 10.06
CA VAL A 30 -1.11 -10.88 8.74
C VAL A 30 -0.09 -9.76 8.85
N GLY A 31 1.19 -10.12 8.83
CA GLY A 31 2.27 -9.16 8.62
C GLY A 31 2.47 -8.79 7.15
N GLY A 32 3.11 -7.65 6.91
CA GLY A 32 3.53 -7.21 5.58
C GLY A 32 3.21 -5.75 5.31
N TYR A 33 3.48 -5.30 4.08
CA TYR A 33 3.29 -3.91 3.70
C TYR A 33 2.72 -3.76 2.29
N PHE A 34 1.93 -2.71 2.10
CA PHE A 34 1.60 -2.18 0.79
C PHE A 34 2.64 -1.11 0.40
N VAL A 35 2.91 -1.01 -0.90
CA VAL A 35 3.77 0.06 -1.44
C VAL A 35 2.90 1.21 -1.91
N GLN A 36 3.15 2.41 -1.38
CA GLN A 36 2.54 3.66 -1.79
C GLN A 36 3.57 4.53 -2.52
N ARG A 37 3.21 5.07 -3.68
CA ARG A 37 4.03 6.00 -4.45
C ARG A 37 3.87 7.41 -3.89
N LEU A 38 4.99 8.10 -3.71
CA LEU A 38 5.02 9.47 -3.23
C LEU A 38 5.26 10.41 -4.40
N PHE A 39 4.42 11.44 -4.49
CA PHE A 39 4.52 12.48 -5.49
C PHE A 39 4.71 13.84 -4.80
N ARG A 40 5.51 14.71 -5.41
CA ARG A 40 5.68 16.10 -4.99
C ARG A 40 5.59 17.00 -6.21
N GLN A 41 4.59 17.88 -6.23
CA GLN A 41 4.29 18.74 -7.38
C GLN A 41 4.10 17.92 -8.67
N GLY A 42 3.50 16.73 -8.55
CA GLY A 42 3.29 15.80 -9.67
C GLY A 42 4.51 14.96 -10.07
N GLU A 43 5.70 15.24 -9.51
CA GLU A 43 6.91 14.43 -9.74
C GLU A 43 6.98 13.25 -8.77
N HIS A 44 7.31 12.07 -9.28
CA HIS A 44 7.47 10.88 -8.45
C HIS A 44 8.79 10.93 -7.68
N VAL A 45 8.72 10.99 -6.34
CA VAL A 45 9.89 11.23 -5.48
C VAL A 45 10.29 10.01 -4.65
N GLY A 46 9.48 8.95 -4.61
CA GLY A 46 9.84 7.73 -3.89
C GLY A 46 8.66 6.84 -3.53
N PHE A 47 8.93 5.91 -2.62
CA PHE A 47 7.95 4.95 -2.13
C PHE A 47 7.90 4.97 -0.60
N ARG A 48 6.69 4.82 -0.06
CA ARG A 48 6.43 4.55 1.36
C ARG A 48 5.91 3.13 1.51
N MET A 49 6.44 2.40 2.48
CA MET A 49 5.88 1.12 2.90
C MET A 49 4.82 1.40 3.96
N VAL A 50 3.59 0.93 3.73
CA VAL A 50 2.48 1.10 4.66
C VAL A 50 2.12 -0.27 5.20
N ASP A 51 2.28 -0.45 6.50
CA ASP A 51 1.94 -1.71 7.17
C ASP A 51 0.47 -2.06 6.95
N VAL A 52 0.18 -3.33 6.67
CA VAL A 52 -1.19 -3.86 6.55
C VAL A 52 -2.00 -3.60 7.83
N GLU A 53 -1.32 -3.61 8.98
CA GLU A 53 -1.89 -3.45 10.32
C GLU A 53 -2.08 -1.99 10.75
N SER A 54 -1.44 -1.02 10.06
CA SER A 54 -1.43 0.41 10.42
C SER A 54 -2.80 1.08 10.57
N GLY A 55 -3.88 0.42 10.14
CA GLY A 55 -5.22 0.98 10.10
C GLY A 55 -5.41 2.04 9.00
N GLU A 56 -4.33 2.47 8.34
CA GLU A 56 -4.39 3.43 7.25
C GLU A 56 -5.20 2.88 6.06
N PRO A 57 -6.01 3.73 5.40
CA PRO A 57 -6.70 3.34 4.18
C PRO A 57 -5.69 3.06 3.07
N TYR A 58 -5.97 2.06 2.24
CA TYR A 58 -5.09 1.77 1.11
C TYR A 58 -5.16 2.91 0.10
N CYS A 59 -3.99 3.49 -0.20
CA CYS A 59 -3.85 4.49 -1.23
C CYS A 59 -2.56 4.24 -2.03
N LEU A 60 -2.69 4.09 -3.35
CA LEU A 60 -1.56 3.78 -4.22
C LEU A 60 -0.65 4.98 -4.45
N ASN A 61 -1.22 6.19 -4.53
CA ASN A 61 -0.50 7.43 -4.82
C ASN A 61 -0.80 8.46 -3.73
N ASN A 62 0.23 9.04 -3.14
CA ASN A 62 0.10 10.07 -2.13
C ASN A 62 0.89 11.31 -2.53
N GLU A 63 0.23 12.47 -2.52
CA GLU A 63 0.87 13.76 -2.77
C GLU A 63 1.41 14.32 -1.45
N ILE A 64 2.72 14.53 -1.37
CA ILE A 64 3.37 15.00 -0.16
C ILE A 64 3.71 16.48 -0.29
N GLY A 65 3.45 17.23 0.78
CA GLY A 65 3.82 18.65 0.88
C GLY A 65 5.34 18.85 1.07
N LEU A 66 5.71 20.01 1.63
CA LEU A 66 7.09 20.36 1.99
C LEU A 66 7.71 19.49 3.10
N ARG A 67 6.95 18.55 3.70
CA ARG A 67 7.45 17.63 4.74
C ARG A 67 8.65 16.84 4.22
N SER A 68 9.63 16.58 5.08
CA SER A 68 10.77 15.73 4.73
C SER A 68 10.26 14.34 4.38
N LEU A 69 10.90 13.66 3.43
CA LEU A 69 10.62 12.24 3.16
C LEU A 69 10.84 11.38 4.42
N GLU A 70 11.66 11.87 5.35
CA GLU A 70 11.99 11.23 6.63
C GLU A 70 10.83 11.31 7.64
N ASP A 71 9.91 12.27 7.50
CA ASP A 71 8.77 12.47 8.41
C ASP A 71 7.60 11.51 8.13
N LEU A 72 7.72 10.65 7.11
CA LEU A 72 6.66 9.78 6.61
C LEU A 72 6.81 8.32 7.05
N ASN A 73 7.87 7.98 7.79
CA ASN A 73 8.09 6.64 8.34
C ASN A 73 7.59 6.53 9.78
#